data_AF-A0A227J8T1-F1
#
_entry.id   AF-A0A227J8T1-F1
#
_cell.length_a   1.000
_cell.length_b   1.000
_cell.length_c   1.000
_cell.angle_alpha   90.00
_cell.angle_beta   90.00
_cell.angle_gamma   90.00
#
_symmetry.space_group_name_H-M   'P 1'
#
loop_
_entity.id
_entity.type
_entity.pdbx_description
1 polymer ?
#
loop_
_entity_poly.entity_id
_entity_poly.type
_entity_poly.pdbx_seq_one_letter_code
_entity_poly.pdbx_strand_id
1 'polypeptide(L)' 'ALGAAIFAAVAAGVYPTTKSAQAVMASPVRQTYSPTPKVQTLRAQRYATYRELGQHMEQIAEFHQSQEREDV' A
#
# COMPACT_ATOMS: atom_id res chain seq x y z
N ALA A 1 -17.24 -6.17 6.80
CA ALA A 1 -18.70 -6.04 7.07
C ALA A 1 -19.26 -4.66 6.67
N LEU A 2 -18.70 -3.53 7.14
CA LEU A 2 -19.27 -2.18 6.89
C LEU A 2 -19.47 -1.84 5.40
N GLY A 3 -18.48 -2.12 4.54
CA GLY A 3 -18.61 -1.88 3.11
C GLY A 3 -19.81 -2.60 2.50
N ALA A 4 -20.01 -3.89 2.83
CA ALA A 4 -21.15 -4.67 2.35
C ALA A 4 -22.49 -4.08 2.82
N ALA A 5 -22.57 -3.60 4.06
CA ALA A 5 -23.78 -2.95 4.57
C ALA A 5 -24.10 -1.63 3.85
N ILE A 6 -23.08 -0.82 3.52
CA ILE A 6 -23.24 0.41 2.73
C ILE A 6 -23.81 0.10 1.34
N PHE A 7 -23.30 -0.93 0.66
CA PHE A 7 -23.82 -1.35 -0.64
C PHE A 7 -25.24 -1.94 -0.55
N ALA A 8 -25.51 -2.76 0.48
CA ALA A 8 -26.85 -3.30 0.71
C ALA A 8 -27.88 -2.19 0.95
N ALA A 9 -27.54 -1.15 1.70
CA ALA A 9 -28.42 0.00 1.93
C ALA A 9 -28.75 0.77 0.64
N VAL A 10 -27.82 0.83 -0.32
CA VAL A 10 -28.06 1.42 -1.64
C VAL A 10 -28.93 0.50 -2.50
N ALA A 11 -28.64 -0.79 -2.54
CA ALA A 11 -29.44 -1.77 -3.28
C ALA A 11 -30.88 -1.86 -2.76
N ALA A 12 -31.07 -1.68 -1.45
CA ALA A 12 -32.38 -1.60 -0.81
C ALA A 12 -33.09 -0.24 -1.01
N GLY A 13 -32.46 0.73 -1.68
CA GLY A 13 -33.03 2.05 -1.96
C GLY A 13 -33.07 3.00 -0.75
N VAL A 14 -32.46 2.66 0.39
CA VAL A 14 -32.40 3.52 1.59
C VAL A 14 -31.56 4.77 1.32
N TYR A 15 -30.49 4.62 0.54
CA TYR A 15 -29.67 5.74 0.08
C TYR A 15 -29.57 5.72 -1.45
N PRO A 16 -29.60 6.90 -2.12
CA PRO A 16 -29.55 6.97 -3.57
C PRO A 16 -28.18 6.62 -4.15
N THR A 17 -27.10 6.78 -3.38
CA THR A 17 -25.73 6.50 -3.82
C THR A 17 -24.88 5.90 -2.70
N THR A 18 -23.81 5.21 -3.09
CA THR A 18 -22.79 4.72 -2.16
C THR A 18 -22.11 5.85 -1.40
N LYS A 19 -21.87 6.99 -2.07
CA LYS A 19 -21.29 8.20 -1.44
C LYS A 19 -22.19 8.75 -0.33
N SER A 20 -23.50 8.84 -0.56
CA SER A 20 -24.47 9.28 0.46
C SER A 20 -24.59 8.29 1.61
N ALA A 21 -24.61 6.98 1.32
CA ALA A 21 -24.65 5.95 2.34
C ALA A 21 -23.38 5.98 3.21
N GLN A 22 -22.19 6.06 2.58
CA GLN A 22 -20.91 6.13 3.26
C GLN A 22 -20.81 7.38 4.15
N ALA A 23 -21.31 8.54 3.71
CA ALA A 23 -21.24 9.77 4.49
C ALA A 23 -22.00 9.68 5.82
N VAL A 24 -23.06 8.87 5.90
CA VAL A 24 -23.86 8.69 7.12
C VAL A 24 -23.40 7.48 7.92
N MET A 25 -23.06 6.38 7.25
CA MET A 25 -22.79 5.09 7.89
C MET A 25 -21.32 4.89 8.26
N ALA A 26 -20.38 5.50 7.54
CA ALA A 26 -18.96 5.34 7.84
C ALA A 26 -18.53 6.24 9.00
N SER A 27 -17.63 5.72 9.83
CA SER A 27 -16.96 6.56 10.82
C SER A 27 -16.15 7.65 10.12
N PRO A 28 -16.09 8.87 10.70
CA PRO A 28 -15.29 9.94 10.14
C PRO A 28 -13.80 9.56 10.12
N VAL A 29 -13.05 10.17 9.21
CA VAL A 29 -11.59 10.05 9.19
C VAL A 29 -11.06 10.61 10.51
N ARG A 30 -10.45 9.75 11.33
CA ARG A 30 -9.90 10.14 12.63
C ARG A 30 -8.75 11.12 12.51
N GLN A 31 -7.83 10.85 11.59
CA GLN A 31 -6.60 11.62 11.44
C GLN A 31 -6.08 11.53 10.01
N THR A 32 -5.65 12.67 9.50
CA THR A 32 -4.96 12.78 8.21
C THR A 32 -3.49 13.11 8.50
N TYR A 33 -2.59 12.26 8.01
CA TYR A 33 -1.16 12.50 8.11
C TYR A 33 -0.64 13.06 6.79
N SER A 34 -0.06 14.25 6.84
CA SER A 34 0.57 14.89 5.68
C SER A 34 2.08 14.65 5.68
N PRO A 35 2.73 14.65 4.51
CA PRO A 35 4.18 14.57 4.42
C PRO A 35 4.86 15.65 5.26
N THR A 36 5.92 15.28 5.98
CA THR A 36 6.74 16.22 6.75
C THR A 36 7.96 16.64 5.92
N PRO A 37 8.04 17.88 5.39
CA PRO A 37 9.10 18.28 4.47
C PRO A 37 10.50 18.16 5.08
N LYS A 38 10.63 18.43 6.38
CA LYS A 38 11.91 18.40 7.12
C LYS A 38 12.65 17.07 7.06
N VAL A 39 11.94 15.97 6.84
CA VAL A 39 12.51 14.60 6.83
C VAL A 39 12.42 13.96 5.44
N GLN A 40 11.98 14.70 4.43
CA GLN A 40 11.84 14.19 3.06
C GLN A 40 13.18 13.74 2.49
N THR A 41 14.20 14.61 2.57
CA THR A 41 15.55 14.31 2.07
C THR A 41 16.17 13.11 2.77
N LEU A 42 16.06 13.05 4.10
CA LEU A 42 16.56 11.92 4.89
C LEU A 42 15.90 10.60 4.48
N ARG A 43 14.58 10.60 4.26
CA ARG A 43 13.86 9.41 3.81
C ARG A 43 14.24 9.01 2.38
N ALA A 44 14.42 9.97 1.49
CA ALA A 44 14.86 9.70 0.12
C ALA A 44 16.24 9.04 0.10
N GLN A 45 17.19 9.55 0.89
CA GLN A 45 18.53 8.95 1.03
C GLN A 45 18.46 7.51 1.56
N ARG A 46 17.73 7.28 2.66
CA ARG A 46 17.56 5.94 3.22
C ARG A 46 16.90 4.97 2.25
N TYR A 47 15.93 5.45 1.47
CA TYR A 47 15.27 4.63 0.46
C TYR A 47 16.22 4.25 -0.68
N ALA A 48 17.07 5.18 -1.12
CA ALA A 48 18.10 4.88 -2.12
C ALA A 48 19.06 3.79 -1.64
N THR A 49 19.60 3.91 -0.42
CA THR A 49 20.48 2.87 0.16
C THR A 49 19.78 1.51 0.30
N TYR A 50 18.50 1.51 0.70
CA TYR A 50 17.72 0.27 0.78
C TYR A 50 17.56 -0.40 -0.59
N ARG A 51 17.37 0.40 -1.65
CA ARG A 51 17.26 -0.10 -3.03
C ARG A 51 18.57 -0.70 -3.53
N GLU A 52 19.70 -0.04 -3.26
CA GLU A 52 21.03 -0.55 -3.60
C GLU A 52 21.29 -1.90 -2.90
N LEU A 53 20.97 -2.01 -1.62
CA LEU A 53 21.06 -3.27 -0.89
C LEU A 53 20.22 -4.37 -1.54
N GLY A 54 18.95 -4.06 -1.87
CA GLY A 54 18.07 -5.02 -2.56
C GLY A 54 18.65 -5.52 -3.88
N GLN A 55 19.20 -4.61 -4.69
CA GLN A 55 19.84 -4.96 -5.96
C GLN A 55 21.04 -5.88 -5.77
N HIS A 56 21.89 -5.62 -4.78
CA HIS A 56 23.01 -6.52 -4.49
C HIS A 56 22.55 -7.90 -4.03
N MET A 57 21.50 -7.97 -3.21
CA MET A 57 20.94 -9.25 -2.78
C MET A 57 20.35 -10.05 -3.95
N GLU A 58 19.66 -9.38 -4.88
CA GLU A 58 19.13 -10.00 -6.10
C GLU A 58 20.27 -10.57 -6.97
N GLN A 59 21.34 -9.79 -7.19
CA GLN A 59 22.51 -10.24 -7.96
C GLN A 59 23.18 -11.49 -7.35
N ILE A 60 23.33 -11.52 -6.02
CA ILE A 60 23.91 -12.68 -5.32
C ILE A 60 23.00 -13.90 -5.48
N ALA A 61 21.69 -13.73 -5.32
CA ALA A 61 20.74 -14.82 -5.47
C ALA A 61 20.74 -15.38 -6.92
N GLU A 62 20.75 -14.51 -7.92
CA GLU A 62 20.81 -14.90 -9.33
C GLU A 62 22.11 -15.63 -9.68
N PHE A 63 23.24 -15.16 -9.15
CA PHE A 63 24.53 -15.81 -9.33
C PHE A 63 24.55 -17.23 -8.75
N HIS A 64 24.05 -17.42 -7.52
CA HIS A 64 23.94 -18.75 -6.94
C HIS A 64 23.01 -19.65 -7.76
N GLN A 65 21.88 -19.12 -8.23
CA GLN A 65 20.95 -19.87 -9.06
C GLN A 65 21.53 -20.24 -10.43
N SER A 66 22.41 -19.42 -11.02
CA SER A 66 23.12 -19.81 -12.25
C SER A 66 24.12 -20.93 -12.02
N GLN A 67 24.86 -20.92 -10.89
CA GLN A 67 25.81 -22.00 -10.58
C GLN A 67 25.10 -23.34 -10.38
N GLU A 68 23.99 -23.35 -9.63
CA GLU A 68 23.19 -24.57 -9.44
C GLU A 68 22.60 -25.13 -10.74
N ARG A 69 22.41 -24.30 -11.77
CA ARG A 69 21.91 -24.74 -13.09
C ARG A 69 23.00 -25.26 -14.02
N GLU A 70 24.25 -24.83 -13.84
CA GLU A 70 25.39 -25.33 -14.62
C GLU A 70 25.92 -26.67 -14.09
N ASP A 71 25.66 -26.98 -12.82
CA ASP A 71 26.08 -28.22 -12.15
C ASP A 71 25.10 -29.42 -12.35
N VAL A 72 24.01 -29.25 -13.12
CA VAL A 72 22.98 -30.28 -13.44
C VAL A 72 23.02 -30.67 -14.90
#